data_AF-A0A8T2JPL4-F1
#
_entry.id   AF-A0A8T2JPL4-F1
#
_cell.length_a   1.000
_cell.length_b   1.000
_cell.length_c   1.000
_cell.angle_alpha   90.00
_cell.angle_beta   90.00
_cell.angle_gamma   90.00
#
_symmetry.space_group_name_H-M   'P 1'
#
loop_
_entity.id
_entity.type
_entity.pdbx_description
1 polymer ?
#
loop_
_entity_poly.entity_id
_entity_poly.type
_entity_poly.pdbx_seq_one_letter_code
_entity_poly.pdbx_strand_id
1 'polypeptide(L)'
;MAALWEDVFSNRKLLEDVVPVAVDMALMQGVLMRTKESPNSSDVVNFAPFALLPSPVPRSLFEQAESVQEDFNLLVDRISQDSAFLEQTFSSTVKVDDFIERLFRILSHVQKEGYAQNVFLGINRSDYMFDCQENGKPALKQIEINTIAASFGGLSSRTPAVHQDGYEVAVVYFRTGYMPNDYTEQAWEARLLLERSKAAKCPDVAMQLVGSKKIQQELSRPNILERFLPDNPAAVGRIRETFTGLYSLDTGEEGDQTVKIALTNPEHFVLKPQREGGGNNIYGEKIRETLQRIKDSEDRTSYILMDKIKPKPVKNCLLRSGSKVQISNCVSELGMFGVYIRHNGRIVANQLVGHLLRTKAIEHEDGGVAAGVAVLDSPYLV
;
A
#
# COMPACT_ATOMS: atom_id res chain seq x y z
N MET A 1 -3.88 -18.63 -21.80
CA MET A 1 -2.62 -18.21 -21.15
C MET A 1 -2.20 -19.10 -19.97
N ALA A 2 -2.57 -20.40 -19.92
CA ALA A 2 -2.23 -21.25 -18.77
C ALA A 2 -0.84 -21.90 -18.84
N ALA A 3 -0.23 -21.93 -20.04
CA ALA A 3 1.00 -22.68 -20.32
C ALA A 3 2.29 -21.82 -20.32
N LEU A 4 2.23 -20.55 -19.89
CA LEU A 4 3.46 -19.76 -19.76
C LEU A 4 4.33 -20.39 -18.65
N TRP A 5 5.58 -20.71 -18.98
CA TRP A 5 6.59 -21.26 -18.06
C TRP A 5 6.35 -22.69 -17.53
N GLU A 6 5.25 -23.40 -17.89
CA GLU A 6 4.99 -24.75 -17.36
C GLU A 6 6.08 -25.78 -17.72
N ASP A 7 6.65 -25.69 -18.92
CA ASP A 7 7.76 -26.54 -19.36
C ASP A 7 9.04 -26.34 -18.52
N VAL A 8 9.28 -25.10 -18.06
CA VAL A 8 10.42 -24.78 -17.18
C VAL A 8 10.20 -25.37 -15.80
N PHE A 9 9.01 -25.17 -15.22
CA PHE A 9 8.69 -25.69 -13.88
C PHE A 9 8.57 -27.21 -13.83
N SER A 10 8.30 -27.86 -14.97
CA SER A 10 8.27 -29.32 -15.07
C SER A 10 9.68 -29.95 -15.21
N ASN A 11 10.69 -29.17 -15.61
CA ASN A 11 12.06 -29.63 -15.80
C ASN A 11 12.92 -29.34 -14.56
N ARG A 12 12.93 -30.30 -13.62
CA ARG A 12 13.71 -30.20 -12.38
C ARG A 12 15.19 -29.91 -12.59
N LYS A 13 15.84 -30.53 -13.59
CA LYS A 13 17.28 -30.31 -13.84
C LYS A 13 17.54 -28.88 -14.29
N LEU A 14 16.69 -28.35 -15.18
CA LEU A 14 16.77 -26.95 -15.61
C LEU A 14 16.60 -25.98 -14.44
N LEU A 15 15.73 -26.27 -13.47
CA LEU A 15 15.61 -25.45 -12.25
C LEU A 15 16.85 -25.54 -11.35
N GLU A 16 17.43 -26.73 -11.20
CA GLU A 16 18.68 -26.94 -10.45
C GLU A 16 19.87 -26.17 -11.08
N ASP A 17 19.89 -26.04 -12.42
CA ASP A 17 20.90 -25.28 -13.16
C ASP A 17 20.65 -23.75 -13.16
N VAL A 18 19.39 -23.29 -13.30
CA VAL A 18 19.04 -21.87 -13.50
C VAL A 18 18.89 -21.09 -12.19
N VAL A 19 18.42 -21.71 -11.10
CA VAL A 19 18.22 -21.01 -9.82
C VAL A 19 19.52 -20.40 -9.26
N PRO A 20 20.67 -21.09 -9.24
CA PRO A 20 21.94 -20.48 -8.80
C PRO A 20 22.32 -19.26 -9.64
N VAL A 21 22.19 -19.33 -10.96
CA VAL A 21 22.47 -18.21 -11.88
C VAL A 21 21.58 -17.01 -11.61
N ALA A 22 20.29 -17.23 -11.33
CA ALA A 22 19.36 -16.17 -10.98
C ALA A 22 19.72 -15.51 -9.63
N VAL A 23 20.11 -16.30 -8.63
CA VAL A 23 20.55 -15.81 -7.31
C VAL A 23 21.85 -15.01 -7.43
N ASP A 24 22.86 -15.52 -8.14
CA ASP A 24 24.13 -14.81 -8.34
C ASP A 24 23.94 -13.50 -9.09
N MET A 25 23.10 -13.49 -10.14
CA MET A 25 22.73 -12.26 -10.85
C MET A 25 21.99 -11.26 -9.94
N ALA A 26 21.06 -11.73 -9.11
CA ALA A 26 20.37 -10.89 -8.13
C ALA A 26 21.34 -10.27 -7.11
N LEU A 27 22.34 -11.03 -6.64
CA LEU A 27 23.41 -10.53 -5.76
C LEU A 27 24.32 -9.52 -6.48
N MET A 28 24.70 -9.76 -7.74
CA MET A 28 25.56 -8.88 -8.54
C MET A 28 24.88 -7.55 -8.90
N GLN A 29 23.60 -7.57 -9.29
CA GLN A 29 22.78 -6.35 -9.45
C GLN A 29 22.43 -5.72 -8.10
N GLY A 30 22.55 -6.51 -7.04
CA GLY A 30 22.38 -6.12 -5.65
C GLY A 30 20.92 -5.90 -5.24
N VAL A 31 20.05 -6.77 -5.70
CA VAL A 31 18.75 -7.06 -5.09
C VAL A 31 19.01 -7.67 -3.72
N LEU A 32 19.33 -6.83 -2.71
CA LEU A 32 19.89 -7.23 -1.42
C LEU A 32 18.98 -6.84 -0.24
N MET A 33 19.03 -7.65 0.81
CA MET A 33 18.55 -7.32 2.15
C MET A 33 19.60 -7.74 3.20
N ARG A 34 19.67 -7.01 4.32
CA ARG A 34 20.40 -7.46 5.51
C ARG A 34 19.76 -8.74 6.06
N THR A 35 20.56 -9.55 6.75
CA THR A 35 20.07 -10.80 7.35
C THR A 35 19.12 -10.52 8.54
N LYS A 36 18.26 -11.48 8.88
CA LYS A 36 17.34 -11.33 10.03
C LYS A 36 18.09 -11.39 11.37
N GLU A 37 19.23 -12.07 11.36
CA GLU A 37 20.14 -12.27 12.47
C GLU A 37 21.00 -11.02 12.73
N SER A 38 21.11 -10.11 11.76
CA SER A 38 21.93 -8.90 11.86
C SER A 38 21.32 -7.71 11.09
N PRO A 39 20.09 -7.26 11.42
CA PRO A 39 19.36 -6.23 10.67
C PRO A 39 20.04 -4.85 10.68
N ASN A 40 21.00 -4.63 11.59
CA ASN A 40 21.73 -3.39 11.76
C ASN A 40 23.16 -3.41 11.17
N SER A 41 23.71 -4.58 10.81
CA SER A 41 25.01 -4.69 10.12
C SER A 41 24.82 -4.83 8.60
N SER A 42 25.81 -4.38 7.83
CA SER A 42 25.86 -4.59 6.38
C SER A 42 27.02 -5.52 5.96
N ASP A 43 27.74 -6.11 6.92
CA ASP A 43 28.90 -6.97 6.69
C ASP A 43 28.49 -8.31 6.05
N VAL A 44 27.28 -8.77 6.37
CA VAL A 44 26.63 -9.94 5.77
C VAL A 44 25.26 -9.54 5.25
N VAL A 45 24.99 -9.87 4.00
CA VAL A 45 23.72 -9.59 3.30
C VAL A 45 23.29 -10.84 2.53
N ASN A 46 21.99 -10.91 2.24
CA ASN A 46 21.39 -11.92 1.38
C ASN A 46 20.69 -11.25 0.19
N PHE A 47 20.32 -12.02 -0.82
CA PHE A 47 19.41 -11.52 -1.85
C PHE A 47 18.02 -11.23 -1.25
N ALA A 48 17.37 -10.16 -1.70
CA ALA A 48 15.96 -9.90 -1.38
C ALA A 48 15.09 -10.98 -2.06
N PRO A 49 14.04 -11.50 -1.40
CA PRO A 49 13.20 -12.53 -2.01
C PRO A 49 12.62 -12.11 -3.36
N PHE A 50 12.72 -12.97 -4.38
CA PHE A 50 12.22 -12.68 -5.74
C PHE A 50 11.61 -13.91 -6.42
N ALA A 51 10.76 -13.69 -7.43
CA ALA A 51 10.22 -14.74 -8.30
C ALA A 51 11.21 -15.07 -9.43
N LEU A 52 11.40 -16.36 -9.73
CA LEU A 52 12.39 -16.82 -10.71
C LEU A 52 12.11 -16.35 -12.14
N LEU A 53 10.83 -16.29 -12.52
CA LEU A 53 10.37 -15.85 -13.84
C LEU A 53 9.33 -14.74 -13.69
N PRO A 54 9.24 -13.79 -14.64
CA PRO A 54 8.29 -12.69 -14.55
C PRO A 54 6.85 -13.21 -14.68
N SER A 55 5.98 -12.83 -13.73
CA SER A 55 4.58 -13.26 -13.72
C SER A 55 3.75 -12.54 -14.81
N PRO A 56 2.81 -13.23 -15.47
CA PRO A 56 2.04 -12.66 -16.57
C PRO A 56 1.02 -11.62 -16.08
N VAL A 57 1.01 -10.45 -16.72
CA VAL A 57 0.11 -9.34 -16.44
C VAL A 57 -0.60 -8.92 -17.73
N PRO A 58 -1.95 -8.88 -17.78
CA PRO A 58 -2.67 -8.43 -18.98
C PRO A 58 -2.28 -7.00 -19.34
N ARG A 59 -1.79 -6.79 -20.57
CA ARG A 59 -1.29 -5.49 -21.05
C ARG A 59 -2.28 -4.34 -20.79
N SER A 60 -3.54 -4.54 -21.12
CA SER A 60 -4.59 -3.53 -20.94
C SER A 60 -4.83 -3.12 -19.49
N LEU A 61 -4.57 -4.00 -18.51
CA LEU A 61 -4.73 -3.70 -17.09
C LEU A 61 -3.48 -3.01 -16.51
N PHE A 62 -2.30 -3.31 -17.07
CA PHE A 62 -1.09 -2.55 -16.79
C PHE A 62 -1.24 -1.10 -17.28
N GLU A 63 -1.61 -0.93 -18.56
CA GLU A 63 -1.86 0.38 -19.18
C GLU A 63 -3.00 1.15 -18.48
N GLN A 64 -4.05 0.46 -17.99
CA GLN A 64 -5.08 1.06 -17.15
C GLN A 64 -4.50 1.59 -15.82
N ALA A 65 -3.67 0.80 -15.14
CA ALA A 65 -3.02 1.19 -13.89
C ALA A 65 -2.06 2.39 -14.08
N GLU A 66 -1.33 2.44 -15.20
CA GLU A 66 -0.50 3.59 -15.57
C GLU A 66 -1.37 4.84 -15.77
N SER A 67 -2.49 4.72 -16.51
CA SER A 67 -3.35 5.85 -16.89
C SER A 67 -4.07 6.56 -15.73
N VAL A 68 -4.18 5.92 -14.57
CA VAL A 68 -4.91 6.45 -13.40
C VAL A 68 -3.97 6.95 -12.29
N GLN A 69 -2.67 6.68 -12.36
CA GLN A 69 -1.74 7.05 -11.27
C GLN A 69 -1.62 8.57 -11.08
N GLU A 70 -1.65 9.35 -12.16
CA GLU A 70 -1.64 10.82 -12.09
C GLU A 70 -2.97 11.40 -11.56
N ASP A 71 -4.08 10.70 -11.73
CA ASP A 71 -5.37 11.08 -11.12
C ASP A 71 -5.35 10.81 -9.61
N PHE A 72 -4.78 9.67 -9.18
CA PHE A 72 -4.59 9.37 -7.75
C PHE A 72 -3.66 10.38 -7.06
N ASN A 73 -2.59 10.82 -7.72
CA ASN A 73 -1.71 11.88 -7.20
C ASN A 73 -2.50 13.18 -6.94
N LEU A 74 -3.32 13.63 -7.90
CA LEU A 74 -4.17 14.81 -7.74
C LEU A 74 -5.23 14.63 -6.66
N LEU A 75 -5.84 13.44 -6.58
CA LEU A 75 -6.84 13.11 -5.58
C LEU A 75 -6.25 13.18 -4.16
N VAL A 76 -5.09 12.54 -3.93
CA VAL A 76 -4.41 12.55 -2.63
C VAL A 76 -4.05 13.98 -2.19
N ASP A 77 -3.49 14.79 -3.10
CA ASP A 77 -3.13 16.17 -2.81
C ASP A 77 -4.36 17.01 -2.42
N ARG A 78 -5.47 16.87 -3.15
CA ARG A 78 -6.69 17.63 -2.91
C ARG A 78 -7.39 17.22 -1.61
N ILE A 79 -7.42 15.94 -1.27
CA ILE A 79 -7.98 15.49 0.02
C ILE A 79 -7.11 16.00 1.18
N SER A 80 -5.77 15.99 1.05
CA SER A 80 -4.86 16.47 2.10
C SER A 80 -5.01 17.96 2.43
N GLN A 81 -5.67 18.73 1.56
CA GLN A 81 -5.98 20.15 1.74
C GLN A 81 -7.38 20.40 2.35
N ASP A 82 -8.24 19.38 2.45
CA ASP A 82 -9.62 19.50 2.96
C ASP A 82 -9.70 19.04 4.42
N SER A 83 -9.31 19.94 5.34
CA SER A 83 -9.33 19.70 6.79
C SER A 83 -10.70 19.21 7.29
N ALA A 84 -11.79 19.81 6.78
CA ALA A 84 -13.14 19.48 7.22
C ALA A 84 -13.56 18.06 6.80
N PHE A 85 -13.14 17.59 5.62
CA PHE A 85 -13.33 16.19 5.23
C PHE A 85 -12.53 15.25 6.14
N LEU A 86 -11.26 15.54 6.41
CA LEU A 86 -10.44 14.72 7.30
C LEU A 86 -11.04 14.65 8.72
N GLU A 87 -11.43 15.79 9.30
CA GLU A 87 -12.11 15.87 10.60
C GLU A 87 -13.40 15.04 10.61
N GLN A 88 -14.24 15.18 9.60
CA GLN A 88 -15.49 14.42 9.49
C GLN A 88 -15.23 12.91 9.39
N THR A 89 -14.34 12.48 8.49
CA THR A 89 -14.04 11.07 8.22
C THR A 89 -13.44 10.33 9.41
N PHE A 90 -12.59 11.00 10.20
CA PHE A 90 -11.91 10.37 11.35
C PHE A 90 -12.60 10.60 12.70
N SER A 91 -13.70 11.36 12.76
CA SER A 91 -14.40 11.74 13.99
C SER A 91 -14.83 10.58 14.90
N SER A 92 -15.10 9.40 14.34
CA SER A 92 -15.31 8.15 15.08
C SER A 92 -13.98 7.47 15.42
N THR A 93 -13.15 7.23 14.41
CA THR A 93 -11.89 6.48 14.50
C THR A 93 -10.91 7.03 15.55
N VAL A 94 -10.75 8.35 15.69
CA VAL A 94 -9.81 8.95 16.68
C VAL A 94 -10.17 8.63 18.15
N LYS A 95 -11.41 8.23 18.43
CA LYS A 95 -11.84 7.87 19.80
C LYS A 95 -11.33 6.49 20.24
N VAL A 96 -11.05 5.61 19.27
CA VAL A 96 -10.77 4.19 19.49
C VAL A 96 -9.40 3.74 18.96
N ASP A 97 -8.71 4.59 18.20
CA ASP A 97 -7.39 4.31 17.64
C ASP A 97 -6.37 5.41 17.99
N ASP A 98 -5.63 5.21 19.09
CA ASP A 98 -4.58 6.12 19.59
C ASP A 98 -3.53 6.50 18.53
N PHE A 99 -3.24 5.61 17.57
CA PHE A 99 -2.30 5.93 16.50
C PHE A 99 -2.86 7.00 15.55
N ILE A 100 -4.15 6.89 15.21
CA ILE A 100 -4.84 7.86 14.36
C ILE A 100 -5.12 9.15 15.14
N GLU A 101 -5.47 9.07 16.43
CA GLU A 101 -5.59 10.24 17.32
C GLU A 101 -4.29 11.06 17.33
N ARG A 102 -3.14 10.43 17.56
CA ARG A 102 -1.86 11.13 17.68
C ARG A 102 -1.41 11.77 16.36
N LEU A 103 -1.66 11.11 15.22
CA LEU A 103 -1.48 11.72 13.90
C LEU A 103 -2.43 12.92 13.70
N PHE A 104 -3.69 12.79 14.10
CA PHE A 104 -4.68 13.86 14.00
C PHE A 104 -4.32 15.06 14.89
N ARG A 105 -3.83 14.81 16.10
CA ARG A 105 -3.36 15.82 17.04
C ARG A 105 -2.19 16.64 16.50
N ILE A 106 -1.28 16.00 15.74
CA ILE A 106 -0.22 16.71 15.01
C ILE A 106 -0.81 17.56 13.88
N LEU A 107 -1.75 17.02 13.10
CA LEU A 107 -2.46 17.77 12.04
C LEU A 107 -3.14 19.02 12.60
N SER A 108 -3.95 18.89 13.66
CA SER A 108 -4.63 20.02 14.31
C SER A 108 -3.65 21.07 14.84
N HIS A 109 -2.48 20.64 15.35
CA HIS A 109 -1.44 21.58 15.84
C HIS A 109 -0.84 22.40 14.70
N VAL A 110 -0.43 21.74 13.61
CA VAL A 110 0.16 22.40 12.43
C VAL A 110 -0.85 23.31 11.73
N GLN A 111 -2.12 22.90 11.63
CA GLN A 111 -3.19 23.74 11.08
C GLN A 111 -3.45 24.98 11.93
N LYS A 112 -3.39 24.86 13.27
CA LYS A 112 -3.57 25.98 14.20
C LYS A 112 -2.43 26.99 14.17
N GLU A 113 -1.19 26.54 13.99
CA GLU A 113 -0.02 27.42 13.80
C GLU A 113 0.06 28.00 12.37
N GLY A 114 -0.51 27.30 11.40
CA GLY A 114 -0.32 27.53 9.97
C GLY A 114 0.88 26.76 9.43
N TYR A 115 0.74 26.19 8.23
CA TYR A 115 1.80 25.41 7.60
C TYR A 115 3.04 26.27 7.31
N ALA A 116 4.17 25.94 7.94
CA ALA A 116 5.46 26.59 7.70
C ALA A 116 6.11 26.18 6.37
N GLN A 117 5.75 25.00 5.83
CA GLN A 117 6.18 24.56 4.50
C GLN A 117 5.29 25.19 3.41
N ASN A 118 5.90 25.56 2.29
CA ASN A 118 5.19 26.01 1.08
C ASN A 118 5.40 25.08 -0.12
N VAL A 119 6.25 24.05 0.04
CA VAL A 119 6.45 22.93 -0.87
C VAL A 119 5.89 21.68 -0.19
N PHE A 120 5.09 20.92 -0.94
CA PHE A 120 4.47 19.67 -0.53
C PHE A 120 4.83 18.61 -1.56
N LEU A 121 5.17 17.40 -1.14
CA LEU A 121 5.50 16.30 -2.06
C LEU A 121 4.93 14.97 -1.60
N GLY A 122 4.44 14.19 -2.55
CA GLY A 122 4.01 12.82 -2.32
C GLY A 122 4.77 11.86 -3.21
N ILE A 123 5.46 10.90 -2.60
CA ILE A 123 5.94 9.67 -3.25
C ILE A 123 5.04 8.56 -2.74
N ASN A 124 4.02 8.22 -3.52
CA ASN A 124 3.03 7.20 -3.16
C ASN A 124 3.15 5.96 -4.05
N ARG A 125 2.55 4.85 -3.60
CA ARG A 125 2.36 3.65 -4.42
C ARG A 125 0.91 3.20 -4.34
N SER A 126 0.20 3.26 -5.45
CA SER A 126 -1.14 2.70 -5.57
C SER A 126 -1.03 1.23 -5.94
N ASP A 127 -1.55 0.34 -5.10
CA ASP A 127 -1.39 -1.11 -5.24
C ASP A 127 -2.69 -1.77 -5.69
N TYR A 128 -2.62 -2.69 -6.65
CA TYR A 128 -3.75 -3.30 -7.34
C TYR A 128 -3.61 -4.83 -7.43
N MET A 129 -4.73 -5.54 -7.47
CA MET A 129 -4.83 -6.94 -7.91
C MET A 129 -5.80 -7.07 -9.08
N PHE A 130 -5.71 -8.19 -9.81
CA PHE A 130 -6.65 -8.51 -10.88
C PHE A 130 -7.77 -9.39 -10.33
N ASP A 131 -9.01 -8.90 -10.34
CA ASP A 131 -10.18 -9.71 -9.98
C ASP A 131 -10.70 -10.50 -11.18
N CYS A 132 -11.10 -11.75 -11.00
CA CYS A 132 -11.68 -12.58 -12.07
C CYS A 132 -13.13 -12.94 -11.75
N GLN A 133 -14.06 -12.13 -12.27
CA GLN A 133 -15.50 -12.35 -12.11
C GLN A 133 -15.99 -13.53 -13.00
N GLU A 134 -17.23 -13.98 -12.77
CA GLU A 134 -17.83 -15.18 -13.40
C GLU A 134 -17.80 -15.15 -14.94
N ASN A 135 -17.71 -13.97 -15.56
CA ASN A 135 -17.59 -13.79 -17.01
C ASN A 135 -16.18 -14.10 -17.58
N GLY A 136 -15.19 -14.42 -16.72
CA GLY A 136 -13.84 -14.82 -17.10
C GLY A 136 -12.91 -13.69 -17.57
N LYS A 137 -13.33 -12.42 -17.52
CA LYS A 137 -12.47 -11.27 -17.85
C LYS A 137 -11.82 -10.72 -16.56
N PRO A 138 -10.50 -10.47 -16.55
CA PRO A 138 -9.83 -9.86 -15.42
C PRO A 138 -10.12 -8.35 -15.36
N ALA A 139 -10.34 -7.81 -14.16
CA ALA A 139 -10.52 -6.39 -13.90
C ALA A 139 -9.49 -5.87 -12.88
N LEU A 140 -8.94 -4.68 -13.08
CA LEU A 140 -8.02 -4.05 -12.13
C LEU A 140 -8.79 -3.56 -10.90
N LYS A 141 -8.37 -3.99 -9.70
CA LYS A 141 -8.98 -3.57 -8.42
C LYS A 141 -7.93 -3.12 -7.42
N GLN A 142 -8.09 -1.91 -6.89
CA GLN A 142 -7.17 -1.30 -5.94
C GLN A 142 -7.24 -2.02 -4.59
N ILE A 143 -6.09 -2.40 -4.05
CA ILE A 143 -5.90 -2.95 -2.72
C ILE A 143 -5.83 -1.82 -1.70
N GLU A 144 -4.96 -0.85 -1.93
CA GLU A 144 -4.68 0.30 -1.07
C GLU A 144 -3.85 1.36 -1.82
N ILE A 145 -3.67 2.54 -1.22
CA ILE A 145 -2.69 3.53 -1.66
C ILE A 145 -1.72 3.84 -0.50
N ASN A 146 -0.46 3.43 -0.66
CA ASN A 146 0.61 3.67 0.30
C ASN A 146 1.12 5.10 0.12
N THR A 147 0.70 6.05 0.97
CA THR A 147 1.17 7.45 0.90
C THR A 147 2.42 7.73 1.75
N ILE A 148 2.71 6.91 2.76
CA ILE A 148 3.92 6.98 3.59
C ILE A 148 4.87 5.82 3.32
N ALA A 149 6.19 6.09 3.36
CA ALA A 149 7.25 5.09 3.31
C ALA A 149 7.12 4.07 2.16
N ALA A 150 6.60 4.51 1.00
CA ALA A 150 6.37 3.72 -0.21
C ALA A 150 7.68 3.06 -0.70
N SER A 151 7.95 1.88 -0.13
CA SER A 151 9.27 1.24 -0.19
C SER A 151 9.48 0.46 -1.50
N PHE A 152 10.69 -0.10 -1.64
CA PHE A 152 11.17 -0.91 -2.77
C PHE A 152 11.44 -0.18 -4.09
N GLY A 153 10.94 1.05 -4.32
CA GLY A 153 11.32 1.85 -5.50
C GLY A 153 12.84 2.13 -5.61
N GLY A 154 13.55 2.21 -4.48
CA GLY A 154 15.02 2.29 -4.46
C GLY A 154 15.74 0.95 -4.68
N LEU A 155 15.06 -0.20 -4.46
CA LEU A 155 15.62 -1.52 -4.78
C LEU A 155 15.47 -1.86 -6.27
N SER A 156 14.61 -1.15 -7.01
CA SER A 156 14.62 -1.12 -8.47
C SER A 156 15.50 -0.02 -9.09
N SER A 157 16.19 0.84 -8.31
CA SER A 157 16.90 2.01 -8.89
C SER A 157 18.19 2.58 -8.23
N ARG A 158 18.56 2.25 -6.97
CA ARG A 158 19.93 2.34 -6.34
C ARG A 158 20.81 3.59 -6.65
N THR A 159 21.27 4.49 -5.75
CA THR A 159 21.55 4.50 -4.29
C THR A 159 21.53 5.97 -3.69
N PRO A 160 22.41 6.45 -2.77
CA PRO A 160 22.11 6.83 -1.36
C PRO A 160 22.29 8.37 -1.09
N ALA A 161 22.45 8.98 0.11
CA ALA A 161 22.65 8.58 1.53
C ALA A 161 22.23 9.73 2.51
N VAL A 162 22.07 9.48 3.83
CA VAL A 162 22.00 10.53 4.88
C VAL A 162 22.63 10.06 6.21
N HIS A 163 23.54 10.85 6.78
CA HIS A 163 23.76 11.12 8.22
C HIS A 163 24.83 12.23 8.36
N GLN A 164 24.46 13.45 8.73
CA GLN A 164 25.38 14.50 9.19
C GLN A 164 24.60 15.65 9.86
N ASP A 165 25.06 16.10 11.03
CA ASP A 165 24.48 17.26 11.73
C ASP A 165 25.04 18.59 11.20
N GLY A 166 24.22 19.65 11.24
CA GLY A 166 24.64 21.03 10.93
C GLY A 166 24.17 21.62 9.60
N TYR A 167 23.29 20.94 8.86
CA TYR A 167 22.76 21.42 7.56
C TYR A 167 21.30 21.88 7.65
N GLU A 168 20.92 22.83 6.78
CA GLU A 168 19.51 23.16 6.54
C GLU A 168 18.83 22.00 5.79
N VAL A 169 17.78 21.45 6.39
CA VAL A 169 17.03 20.33 5.81
C VAL A 169 15.93 20.87 4.90
N ALA A 170 16.08 20.68 3.58
CA ALA A 170 15.07 21.07 2.60
C ALA A 170 13.89 20.08 2.53
N VAL A 171 14.13 18.78 2.73
CA VAL A 171 13.14 17.70 2.60
C VAL A 171 13.27 16.69 3.72
N VAL A 172 12.14 16.28 4.30
CA VAL A 172 12.03 15.17 5.27
C VAL A 172 11.34 14.00 4.57
N TYR A 173 12.11 12.95 4.27
CA TYR A 173 11.59 11.75 3.59
C TYR A 173 11.37 10.61 4.59
N PHE A 174 10.11 10.30 4.89
CA PHE A 174 9.76 9.29 5.90
C PHE A 174 9.93 7.87 5.37
N ARG A 175 10.79 7.09 6.04
CA ARG A 175 10.97 5.64 5.85
C ARG A 175 10.61 4.81 7.08
N THR A 176 10.02 5.46 8.07
CA THR A 176 9.49 4.95 9.35
C THR A 176 8.34 5.88 9.77
N GLY A 177 7.62 5.57 10.84
CA GLY A 177 6.53 6.38 11.37
C GLY A 177 5.15 6.05 10.78
N TYR A 178 5.01 4.85 10.21
CA TYR A 178 3.77 4.35 9.61
C TYR A 178 3.10 3.25 10.44
N MET A 179 3.76 2.75 11.48
CA MET A 179 3.18 1.86 12.50
C MET A 179 3.33 2.44 13.91
N PRO A 180 2.46 2.08 14.87
CA PRO A 180 2.57 2.55 16.26
C PRO A 180 3.92 2.23 16.90
N ASN A 181 4.47 1.05 16.60
CA ASN A 181 5.75 0.57 17.14
C ASN A 181 6.98 1.36 16.63
N ASP A 182 6.81 2.25 15.64
CA ASP A 182 7.85 3.18 15.21
C ASP A 182 8.04 4.34 16.22
N TYR A 183 7.09 4.53 17.14
CA TYR A 183 7.03 5.71 18.00
C TYR A 183 7.26 5.40 19.50
N THR A 184 8.25 6.07 20.08
CA THR A 184 8.25 6.46 21.50
C THR A 184 7.61 7.84 21.66
N GLU A 185 7.38 8.31 22.88
CA GLU A 185 6.91 9.69 23.11
C GLU A 185 7.88 10.74 22.54
N GLN A 186 9.21 10.51 22.62
CA GLN A 186 10.20 11.39 21.99
C GLN A 186 10.14 11.34 20.45
N ALA A 187 9.75 10.20 19.87
CA ALA A 187 9.54 10.11 18.42
C ALA A 187 8.28 10.87 17.97
N TRP A 188 7.24 10.93 18.81
CA TRP A 188 6.08 11.79 18.56
C TRP A 188 6.43 13.28 18.66
N GLU A 189 7.22 13.68 19.66
CA GLU A 189 7.77 15.04 19.76
C GLU A 189 8.63 15.41 18.54
N ALA A 190 9.52 14.50 18.12
CA ALA A 190 10.35 14.67 16.92
C ALA A 190 9.51 14.77 15.64
N ARG A 191 8.46 13.94 15.49
CA ARG A 191 7.53 14.03 14.36
C ARG A 191 6.82 15.38 14.32
N LEU A 192 6.31 15.86 15.45
CA LEU A 192 5.69 17.19 15.54
C LEU A 192 6.68 18.31 15.19
N LEU A 193 7.93 18.23 15.65
CA LEU A 193 8.99 19.19 15.29
C LEU A 193 9.26 19.22 13.78
N LEU A 194 9.35 18.04 13.14
CA LEU A 194 9.54 17.94 11.69
C LEU A 194 8.35 18.54 10.93
N GLU A 195 7.12 18.22 11.31
CA GLU A 195 5.91 18.72 10.63
C GLU A 195 5.78 20.26 10.73
N ARG A 196 6.13 20.85 11.88
CA ARG A 196 6.16 22.30 12.10
C ARG A 196 7.32 23.01 11.39
N SER A 197 8.30 22.29 10.86
CA SER A 197 9.44 22.88 10.16
C SER A 197 9.08 23.38 8.75
N LYS A 198 9.93 24.26 8.20
CA LYS A 198 9.83 24.75 6.80
C LYS A 198 10.17 23.69 5.76
N ALA A 199 10.83 22.59 6.15
CA ALA A 199 11.18 21.51 5.24
C ALA A 199 9.91 20.93 4.60
N ALA A 200 10.01 20.51 3.34
CA ALA A 200 8.94 19.81 2.66
C ALA A 200 8.88 18.36 3.18
N LYS A 201 7.71 17.90 3.65
CA LYS A 201 7.54 16.53 4.14
C LYS A 201 7.07 15.59 3.03
N CYS A 202 7.57 14.35 3.07
CA CYS A 202 7.24 13.30 2.11
C CYS A 202 6.86 11.99 2.84
N PRO A 203 5.56 11.73 3.08
CA PRO A 203 4.43 12.68 3.03
C PRO A 203 4.41 13.60 4.26
N ASP A 204 3.63 14.67 4.23
CA ASP A 204 3.20 15.34 5.47
C ASP A 204 2.12 14.54 6.23
N VAL A 205 1.79 14.97 7.45
CA VAL A 205 0.81 14.28 8.29
C VAL A 205 -0.60 14.20 7.68
N ALA A 206 -1.02 15.19 6.88
CA ALA A 206 -2.32 15.17 6.21
C ALA A 206 -2.32 14.12 5.09
N MET A 207 -1.28 14.13 4.25
CA MET A 207 -1.07 13.15 3.19
C MET A 207 -0.89 11.72 3.74
N GLN A 208 -0.31 11.54 4.93
CA GLN A 208 -0.28 10.25 5.61
C GLN A 208 -1.70 9.77 5.99
N LEU A 209 -2.53 10.64 6.59
CA LEU A 209 -3.91 10.31 6.95
C LEU A 209 -4.76 9.96 5.71
N VAL A 210 -4.53 10.62 4.58
CA VAL A 210 -5.18 10.29 3.29
C VAL A 210 -4.89 8.84 2.82
N GLY A 211 -3.74 8.26 3.20
CA GLY A 211 -3.42 6.86 2.89
C GLY A 211 -4.19 5.82 3.70
N SER A 212 -4.97 6.25 4.70
CA SER A 212 -5.73 5.34 5.55
C SER A 212 -6.79 4.55 4.79
N LYS A 213 -7.09 3.35 5.31
CA LYS A 213 -8.17 2.50 4.80
C LYS A 213 -9.54 3.16 4.99
N LYS A 214 -9.72 3.97 6.05
CA LYS A 214 -10.93 4.76 6.27
C LYS A 214 -11.17 5.80 5.18
N ILE A 215 -10.15 6.54 4.74
CA ILE A 215 -10.28 7.46 3.60
C ILE A 215 -10.56 6.70 2.30
N GLN A 216 -9.88 5.57 2.06
CA GLN A 216 -10.17 4.70 0.90
C GLN A 216 -11.65 4.28 0.86
N GLN A 217 -12.24 3.94 2.01
CA GLN A 217 -13.66 3.59 2.13
C GLN A 217 -14.61 4.78 1.96
N GLU A 218 -14.28 5.97 2.48
CA GLU A 218 -15.14 7.14 2.29
C GLU A 218 -15.11 7.64 0.84
N LEU A 219 -14.00 7.47 0.11
CA LEU A 219 -13.90 7.81 -1.31
C LEU A 219 -14.78 6.94 -2.22
N SER A 220 -15.15 5.73 -1.82
CA SER A 220 -16.05 4.87 -2.61
C SER A 220 -17.50 5.36 -2.62
N ARG A 221 -17.88 6.24 -1.67
CA ARG A 221 -19.25 6.77 -1.57
C ARG A 221 -19.62 7.63 -2.78
N PRO A 222 -20.90 7.65 -3.19
CA PRO A 222 -21.38 8.52 -4.26
C PRO A 222 -21.04 9.99 -4.01
N ASN A 223 -20.63 10.69 -5.07
CA ASN A 223 -20.29 12.12 -5.10
C ASN A 223 -19.03 12.56 -4.33
N ILE A 224 -18.34 11.67 -3.60
CA ILE A 224 -17.13 12.05 -2.86
C ILE A 224 -15.92 12.25 -3.80
N LEU A 225 -15.74 11.41 -4.83
CA LEU A 225 -14.71 11.65 -5.86
C LEU A 225 -14.98 12.96 -6.61
N GLU A 226 -16.24 13.24 -6.95
CA GLU A 226 -16.66 14.46 -7.64
C GLU A 226 -16.38 15.73 -6.83
N ARG A 227 -16.49 15.69 -5.49
CA ARG A 227 -16.08 16.80 -4.60
C ARG A 227 -14.61 17.18 -4.80
N PHE A 228 -13.73 16.18 -4.96
CA PHE A 228 -12.29 16.42 -5.11
C PHE A 228 -11.85 16.60 -6.57
N LEU A 229 -12.59 16.08 -7.54
CA LEU A 229 -12.26 16.16 -8.97
C LEU A 229 -13.41 16.77 -9.80
N PRO A 230 -13.96 17.95 -9.42
CA PRO A 230 -15.18 18.50 -10.04
C PRO A 230 -15.03 18.80 -11.53
N ASP A 231 -13.85 19.26 -11.94
CA ASP A 231 -13.55 19.63 -13.34
C ASP A 231 -13.03 18.45 -14.18
N ASN A 232 -12.95 17.23 -13.62
CA ASN A 232 -12.36 16.07 -14.29
C ASN A 232 -13.20 14.78 -14.12
N PRO A 233 -14.41 14.72 -14.72
CA PRO A 233 -15.27 13.54 -14.64
C PRO A 233 -14.64 12.28 -15.28
N ALA A 234 -13.69 12.44 -16.20
CA ALA A 234 -12.94 11.33 -16.78
C ALA A 234 -12.00 10.66 -15.77
N ALA A 235 -11.29 11.45 -14.95
CA ALA A 235 -10.50 10.94 -13.83
C ALA A 235 -11.37 10.28 -12.76
N VAL A 236 -12.51 10.88 -12.42
CA VAL A 236 -13.51 10.28 -11.52
C VAL A 236 -13.93 8.90 -12.02
N GLY A 237 -14.21 8.76 -13.33
CA GLY A 237 -14.51 7.49 -13.97
C GLY A 237 -13.37 6.46 -13.81
N ARG A 238 -12.15 6.82 -14.24
CA ARG A 238 -10.96 5.94 -14.15
C ARG A 238 -10.68 5.48 -12.73
N ILE A 239 -10.72 6.38 -11.75
CA ILE A 239 -10.51 6.04 -10.33
C ILE A 239 -11.62 5.08 -9.85
N ARG A 240 -12.89 5.42 -10.09
CA ARG A 240 -14.05 4.63 -9.64
C ARG A 240 -14.07 3.22 -10.22
N GLU A 241 -13.63 3.04 -11.46
CA GLU A 241 -13.50 1.70 -12.08
C GLU A 241 -12.55 0.79 -11.31
N THR A 242 -11.51 1.34 -10.67
CA THR A 242 -10.55 0.57 -9.85
C THR A 242 -11.09 0.17 -8.47
N PHE A 243 -12.20 0.75 -8.01
CA PHE A 243 -12.74 0.43 -6.69
C PHE A 243 -13.46 -0.93 -6.66
N THR A 244 -13.43 -1.56 -5.49
CA THR A 244 -14.25 -2.73 -5.14
C THR A 244 -15.24 -2.31 -4.04
N GLY A 245 -16.12 -3.21 -3.59
CA GLY A 245 -16.93 -2.96 -2.40
C GLY A 245 -16.08 -2.61 -1.19
N LEU A 246 -16.32 -1.41 -0.66
CA LEU A 246 -15.64 -0.81 0.49
C LEU A 246 -16.75 -0.25 1.38
N TYR A 247 -16.84 -0.75 2.61
CA TYR A 247 -18.01 -0.56 3.47
C TYR A 247 -17.59 -0.03 4.85
N SER A 248 -18.33 0.96 5.34
CA SER A 248 -18.12 1.47 6.69
C SER A 248 -18.58 0.46 7.74
N LEU A 249 -17.84 0.40 8.84
CA LEU A 249 -18.24 -0.29 10.07
C LEU A 249 -18.62 0.70 11.17
N ASP A 250 -18.85 1.98 10.87
CA ASP A 250 -19.32 2.95 11.87
C ASP A 250 -20.68 2.53 12.47
N THR A 251 -21.01 3.03 13.66
CA THR A 251 -22.28 2.73 14.32
C THR A 251 -23.47 3.36 13.57
N GLY A 252 -24.56 2.59 13.42
CA GLY A 252 -25.73 2.97 12.62
C GLY A 252 -26.05 1.95 11.53
N GLU A 253 -27.16 2.18 10.82
CA GLU A 253 -27.80 1.20 9.94
C GLU A 253 -26.87 0.61 8.87
N GLU A 254 -26.06 1.43 8.18
CA GLU A 254 -25.09 0.98 7.17
C GLU A 254 -24.08 -0.03 7.77
N GLY A 255 -23.47 0.33 8.89
CA GLY A 255 -22.47 -0.51 9.54
C GLY A 255 -23.10 -1.75 10.18
N ASP A 256 -24.33 -1.67 10.69
CA ASP A 256 -25.05 -2.81 11.29
C ASP A 256 -25.39 -3.86 10.21
N GLN A 257 -25.82 -3.40 9.03
CA GLN A 257 -25.99 -4.25 7.86
C GLN A 257 -24.65 -4.85 7.39
N THR A 258 -23.59 -4.05 7.34
CA THR A 258 -22.23 -4.49 6.95
C THR A 258 -21.69 -5.56 7.90
N VAL A 259 -21.80 -5.36 9.22
CA VAL A 259 -21.45 -6.35 10.25
C VAL A 259 -22.24 -7.64 10.05
N LYS A 260 -23.56 -7.57 9.83
CA LYS A 260 -24.40 -8.74 9.61
C LYS A 260 -24.00 -9.54 8.37
N ILE A 261 -23.68 -8.87 7.27
CA ILE A 261 -23.22 -9.50 6.02
C ILE A 261 -21.87 -10.18 6.22
N ALA A 262 -20.90 -9.50 6.86
CA ALA A 262 -19.57 -10.03 7.14
C ALA A 262 -19.59 -11.21 8.14
N LEU A 263 -20.45 -11.17 9.16
CA LEU A 263 -20.67 -12.27 10.09
C LEU A 263 -21.28 -13.51 9.41
N THR A 264 -22.01 -13.32 8.31
CA THR A 264 -22.64 -14.42 7.56
C THR A 264 -21.66 -15.05 6.57
N ASN A 265 -20.93 -14.22 5.79
CA ASN A 265 -20.11 -14.65 4.65
C ASN A 265 -18.65 -14.12 4.72
N PRO A 266 -17.88 -14.38 5.79
CA PRO A 266 -16.57 -13.76 6.03
C PRO A 266 -15.51 -14.09 4.96
N GLU A 267 -15.62 -15.24 4.29
CA GLU A 267 -14.74 -15.67 3.20
C GLU A 267 -14.82 -14.79 1.94
N HIS A 268 -15.83 -13.93 1.82
CA HIS A 268 -15.95 -12.94 0.77
C HIS A 268 -15.29 -11.59 1.09
N PHE A 269 -14.78 -11.39 2.31
CA PHE A 269 -14.29 -10.09 2.76
C PHE A 269 -12.87 -10.12 3.35
N VAL A 270 -12.33 -8.92 3.52
CA VAL A 270 -11.15 -8.59 4.31
C VAL A 270 -11.56 -7.49 5.28
N LEU A 271 -11.29 -7.71 6.57
CA LEU A 271 -11.48 -6.71 7.62
C LEU A 271 -10.13 -6.02 7.85
N LYS A 272 -10.05 -4.71 7.61
CA LYS A 272 -8.79 -3.94 7.63
C LYS A 272 -8.78 -2.90 8.74
N PRO A 273 -7.83 -2.94 9.70
CA PRO A 273 -7.59 -1.84 10.64
C PRO A 273 -6.84 -0.67 9.95
N GLN A 274 -6.73 0.47 10.63
CA GLN A 274 -5.94 1.62 10.12
C GLN A 274 -4.43 1.43 10.32
N ARG A 275 -3.84 0.41 9.67
CA ARG A 275 -2.42 0.05 9.79
C ARG A 275 -1.81 -0.22 8.43
N GLU A 276 -0.52 0.08 8.28
CA GLU A 276 0.24 -0.07 7.03
C GLU A 276 1.32 -1.16 7.13
N GLY A 277 2.02 -1.45 6.03
CA GLY A 277 3.19 -2.32 6.00
C GLY A 277 2.94 -3.83 5.91
N GLY A 278 1.67 -4.26 5.89
CA GLY A 278 1.25 -5.66 5.76
C GLY A 278 1.27 -6.44 7.09
N GLY A 279 0.53 -7.56 7.13
CA GLY A 279 0.41 -8.44 8.29
C GLY A 279 -0.68 -8.05 9.30
N ASN A 280 -1.47 -7.00 9.02
CA ASN A 280 -2.50 -6.46 9.91
C ASN A 280 -3.93 -6.88 9.53
N ASN A 281 -4.14 -7.47 8.35
CA ASN A 281 -5.48 -7.72 7.84
C ASN A 281 -6.09 -8.99 8.44
N ILE A 282 -7.42 -8.99 8.61
CA ILE A 282 -8.17 -10.09 9.22
C ILE A 282 -9.05 -10.73 8.14
N TYR A 283 -9.03 -12.07 8.09
CA TYR A 283 -9.65 -12.88 7.04
C TYR A 283 -10.43 -14.07 7.63
N GLY A 284 -11.43 -14.55 6.88
CA GLY A 284 -12.14 -15.80 7.19
C GLY A 284 -12.74 -15.82 8.60
N GLU A 285 -12.66 -16.93 9.31
CA GLU A 285 -13.33 -17.09 10.61
C GLU A 285 -12.88 -16.05 11.66
N LYS A 286 -11.64 -15.54 11.58
CA LYS A 286 -11.17 -14.45 12.44
C LYS A 286 -11.95 -13.15 12.26
N ILE A 287 -12.58 -12.92 11.10
CA ILE A 287 -13.54 -11.83 10.91
C ILE A 287 -14.77 -12.07 11.80
N ARG A 288 -15.32 -13.29 11.86
CA ARG A 288 -16.44 -13.59 12.76
C ARG A 288 -16.05 -13.39 14.22
N GLU A 289 -14.93 -13.97 14.66
CA GLU A 289 -14.41 -13.84 16.03
C GLU A 289 -14.14 -12.38 16.44
N THR A 290 -13.71 -11.55 15.50
CA THR A 290 -13.44 -10.12 15.75
C THR A 290 -14.74 -9.34 15.78
N LEU A 291 -15.58 -9.46 14.76
CA LEU A 291 -16.85 -8.73 14.70
C LEU A 291 -17.83 -9.14 15.79
N GLN A 292 -17.89 -10.40 16.22
CA GLN A 292 -18.72 -10.81 17.36
C GLN A 292 -18.34 -10.10 18.66
N ARG A 293 -17.06 -9.73 18.81
CA ARG A 293 -16.52 -9.02 19.99
C ARG A 293 -16.79 -7.52 19.95
N ILE A 294 -16.72 -6.90 18.77
CA ILE A 294 -16.76 -5.42 18.60
C ILE A 294 -18.03 -4.87 17.97
N LYS A 295 -18.97 -5.73 17.52
CA LYS A 295 -20.21 -5.31 16.84
C LYS A 295 -21.05 -4.28 17.60
N ASP A 296 -21.08 -4.38 18.92
CA ASP A 296 -21.86 -3.52 19.82
C ASP A 296 -21.00 -2.43 20.51
N SER A 297 -19.72 -2.30 20.15
CA SER A 297 -18.77 -1.30 20.65
C SER A 297 -18.53 -0.18 19.63
N GLU A 298 -17.96 0.97 20.01
CA GLU A 298 -17.43 1.94 19.04
C GLU A 298 -16.14 1.43 18.35
N ASP A 299 -15.46 0.40 18.90
CA ASP A 299 -14.19 -0.14 18.39
C ASP A 299 -14.25 -0.57 16.91
N ARG A 300 -15.43 -0.97 16.42
CA ARG A 300 -15.69 -1.30 15.00
C ARG A 300 -15.33 -0.15 14.04
N THR A 301 -15.36 1.10 14.49
CA THR A 301 -15.00 2.31 13.72
C THR A 301 -13.49 2.42 13.44
N SER A 302 -12.64 1.60 14.07
CA SER A 302 -11.22 1.47 13.72
C SER A 302 -10.97 0.59 12.48
N TYR A 303 -12.01 -0.11 11.99
CA TYR A 303 -11.93 -1.01 10.85
C TYR A 303 -12.76 -0.53 9.67
N ILE A 304 -12.40 -0.99 8.47
CA ILE A 304 -13.30 -1.05 7.32
C ILE A 304 -13.50 -2.50 6.89
N LEU A 305 -14.60 -2.78 6.19
CA LEU A 305 -14.78 -4.02 5.45
C LEU A 305 -14.53 -3.77 3.96
N MET A 306 -13.87 -4.72 3.30
CA MET A 306 -13.57 -4.66 1.87
C MET A 306 -13.84 -6.02 1.21
N ASP A 307 -14.34 -6.03 -0.03
CA ASP A 307 -14.45 -7.28 -0.81
C ASP A 307 -13.07 -7.95 -0.97
N LYS A 308 -13.02 -9.27 -0.77
CA LYS A 308 -11.82 -10.08 -1.02
C LYS A 308 -11.69 -10.35 -2.51
N ILE A 309 -10.83 -9.57 -3.18
CA ILE A 309 -10.41 -9.78 -4.57
C ILE A 309 -9.82 -11.20 -4.73
N LYS A 310 -10.17 -11.90 -5.81
CA LYS A 310 -9.76 -13.30 -6.05
C LYS A 310 -9.00 -13.43 -7.38
N PRO A 311 -7.67 -13.17 -7.40
CA PRO A 311 -6.88 -13.30 -8.62
C PRO A 311 -6.76 -14.74 -9.08
N LYS A 312 -6.70 -14.92 -10.40
CA LYS A 312 -6.40 -16.22 -11.00
C LYS A 312 -4.96 -16.63 -10.63
N PRO A 313 -4.74 -17.79 -9.99
CA PRO A 313 -3.39 -18.23 -9.65
C PRO A 313 -2.57 -18.62 -10.88
N VAL A 314 -1.28 -18.34 -10.83
CA VAL A 314 -0.28 -18.72 -11.84
C VAL A 314 0.89 -19.42 -11.14
N LYS A 315 1.41 -20.51 -11.70
CA LYS A 315 2.59 -21.18 -11.13
C LYS A 315 3.81 -20.26 -11.26
N ASN A 316 4.57 -20.12 -10.18
CA ASN A 316 5.89 -19.52 -10.22
C ASN A 316 6.83 -20.19 -9.20
N CYS A 317 8.13 -19.97 -9.31
CA CYS A 317 9.12 -20.40 -8.34
C CYS A 317 9.55 -19.20 -7.48
N LEU A 318 9.33 -19.29 -6.17
CA LEU A 318 9.62 -18.21 -5.23
C LEU A 318 10.97 -18.48 -4.55
N LEU A 319 11.94 -17.59 -4.75
CA LEU A 319 13.28 -17.71 -4.20
C LEU A 319 13.42 -16.90 -2.91
N ARG A 320 13.89 -17.56 -1.85
CA ARG A 320 14.19 -16.95 -0.54
C ARG A 320 15.49 -17.53 -0.01
N SER A 321 16.35 -16.70 0.57
CA SER A 321 17.58 -17.20 1.21
C SER A 321 17.26 -18.18 2.35
N GLY A 322 18.11 -19.18 2.53
CA GLY A 322 17.93 -20.27 3.52
C GLY A 322 16.79 -21.25 3.23
N SER A 323 16.00 -21.05 2.17
CA SER A 323 14.86 -21.90 1.81
C SER A 323 15.18 -22.79 0.61
N LYS A 324 14.53 -23.95 0.52
CA LYS A 324 14.56 -24.77 -0.70
C LYS A 324 13.74 -24.10 -1.80
N VAL A 325 14.11 -24.38 -3.05
CA VAL A 325 13.37 -23.99 -4.26
C VAL A 325 11.92 -24.47 -4.14
N GLN A 326 10.97 -23.53 -4.12
CA GLN A 326 9.54 -23.82 -3.98
C GLN A 326 8.78 -23.34 -5.21
N ILE A 327 8.14 -24.28 -5.91
CA ILE A 327 7.16 -23.99 -6.96
C ILE A 327 5.80 -23.90 -6.27
N SER A 328 5.13 -22.75 -6.39
CA SER A 328 3.81 -22.52 -5.79
C SER A 328 2.83 -21.99 -6.83
N ASN A 329 1.53 -22.24 -6.61
CA ASN A 329 0.49 -21.44 -7.22
C ASN A 329 0.51 -20.06 -6.56
N CYS A 330 0.73 -19.02 -7.35
CA CYS A 330 0.99 -17.68 -6.87
C CYS A 330 -0.06 -16.68 -7.36
N VAL A 331 -0.23 -15.59 -6.62
CA VAL A 331 -0.98 -14.40 -7.04
C VAL A 331 -0.09 -13.18 -6.96
N SER A 332 -0.30 -12.24 -7.87
CA SER A 332 0.51 -11.04 -8.02
C SER A 332 -0.29 -9.77 -7.74
N GLU A 333 0.40 -8.77 -7.21
CA GLU A 333 -0.09 -7.46 -6.80
C GLU A 333 0.79 -6.41 -7.48
N LEU A 334 0.19 -5.60 -8.35
CA LEU A 334 0.85 -4.58 -9.17
C LEU A 334 0.74 -3.23 -8.48
N GLY A 335 1.87 -2.66 -8.09
CA GLY A 335 1.98 -1.30 -7.58
C GLY A 335 2.47 -0.34 -8.65
N MET A 336 1.84 0.84 -8.76
CA MET A 336 2.32 1.97 -9.58
C MET A 336 2.87 3.06 -8.66
N PHE A 337 4.04 3.61 -9.00
CA PHE A 337 4.68 4.69 -8.24
C PHE A 337 4.29 6.06 -8.82
N GLY A 338 3.63 6.87 -8.00
CA GLY A 338 3.30 8.25 -8.31
C GLY A 338 4.22 9.22 -7.57
N VAL A 339 4.71 10.24 -8.30
CA VAL A 339 5.41 11.39 -7.73
C VAL A 339 4.65 12.66 -8.10
N TYR A 340 4.34 13.47 -7.09
CA TYR A 340 3.87 14.83 -7.32
C TYR A 340 4.52 15.84 -6.38
N ILE A 341 4.59 17.09 -6.84
CA ILE A 341 5.12 18.22 -6.09
C ILE A 341 4.15 19.40 -6.28
N ARG A 342 3.71 19.99 -5.16
CA ARG A 342 2.96 21.25 -5.12
C ARG A 342 3.81 22.34 -4.47
N HIS A 343 3.90 23.51 -5.11
CA HIS A 343 4.60 24.68 -4.57
C HIS A 343 3.67 25.89 -4.64
N ASN A 344 3.49 26.59 -3.50
CA ASN A 344 2.60 27.76 -3.37
C ASN A 344 1.20 27.53 -3.97
N GLY A 345 0.59 26.38 -3.66
CA GLY A 345 -0.76 26.02 -4.13
C GLY A 345 -0.86 25.53 -5.58
N ARG A 346 0.24 25.42 -6.33
CA ARG A 346 0.26 24.93 -7.72
C ARG A 346 1.01 23.61 -7.83
N ILE A 347 0.41 22.63 -8.49
CA ILE A 347 1.12 21.41 -8.93
C ILE A 347 2.20 21.83 -9.92
N VAL A 348 3.46 21.49 -9.63
CA VAL A 348 4.63 21.73 -10.50
C VAL A 348 5.22 20.44 -11.07
N ALA A 349 4.90 19.30 -10.49
CA ALA A 349 5.13 17.97 -11.05
C ALA A 349 3.98 17.04 -10.66
N ASN A 350 3.56 16.19 -11.59
CA ASN A 350 2.66 15.06 -11.38
C ASN A 350 3.02 14.00 -12.42
N GLN A 351 3.52 12.85 -12.00
CA GLN A 351 4.10 11.84 -12.87
C GLN A 351 3.89 10.42 -12.33
N LEU A 352 3.61 9.48 -13.23
CA LEU A 352 3.98 8.08 -13.06
C LEU A 352 5.50 7.94 -13.23
N VAL A 353 6.19 7.28 -12.29
CA VAL A 353 7.67 7.13 -12.34
C VAL A 353 8.16 5.68 -12.38
N GLY A 354 7.24 4.70 -12.35
CA GLY A 354 7.57 3.28 -12.44
C GLY A 354 6.55 2.38 -11.77
N HIS A 355 6.89 1.10 -11.65
CA HIS A 355 6.02 0.07 -11.11
C HIS A 355 6.78 -0.91 -10.21
N LEU A 356 6.03 -1.73 -9.48
CA LEU A 356 6.52 -2.84 -8.67
C LEU A 356 5.52 -3.99 -8.79
N LEU A 357 5.94 -5.17 -9.24
CA LEU A 357 5.14 -6.38 -9.07
C LEU A 357 5.59 -7.09 -7.79
N ARG A 358 4.64 -7.43 -6.91
CA ARG A 358 4.85 -8.28 -5.74
C ARG A 358 4.07 -9.56 -5.93
N THR A 359 4.72 -10.71 -5.74
CA THR A 359 4.07 -12.01 -5.90
C THR A 359 4.15 -12.81 -4.61
N LYS A 360 3.09 -13.54 -4.29
CA LYS A 360 3.04 -14.43 -3.12
C LYS A 360 2.38 -15.76 -3.48
N ALA A 361 2.70 -16.79 -2.73
CA ALA A 361 2.03 -18.07 -2.83
C ALA A 361 0.59 -17.96 -2.26
N ILE A 362 -0.36 -18.69 -2.84
CA ILE A 362 -1.80 -18.56 -2.57
C ILE A 362 -2.19 -18.92 -1.13
N GLU A 363 -1.38 -19.75 -0.45
CA GLU A 363 -1.53 -20.11 0.97
C GLU A 363 -1.37 -18.92 1.93
N HIS A 364 -0.87 -17.77 1.47
CA HIS A 364 -0.71 -16.57 2.29
C HIS A 364 -1.82 -15.55 2.05
N GLU A 365 -2.63 -15.27 3.07
CA GLU A 365 -3.74 -14.33 2.98
C GLU A 365 -3.30 -12.85 2.94
N ASP A 366 -2.32 -12.47 3.76
CA ASP A 366 -1.69 -11.13 3.77
C ASP A 366 -0.50 -11.04 2.80
N GLY A 367 0.20 -9.91 2.70
CA GLY A 367 1.26 -9.65 1.73
C GLY A 367 2.50 -8.96 2.33
N GLY A 368 3.24 -8.24 1.48
CA GLY A 368 4.44 -7.48 1.88
C GLY A 368 5.75 -8.27 1.81
N VAL A 369 6.77 -7.69 1.16
CA VAL A 369 8.12 -8.27 1.07
C VAL A 369 8.87 -8.10 2.40
N ALA A 370 8.71 -6.94 3.06
CA ALA A 370 9.30 -6.67 4.38
C ALA A 370 8.74 -7.58 5.48
N ALA A 371 7.45 -7.91 5.41
CA ALA A 371 6.80 -8.91 6.27
C ALA A 371 7.26 -10.37 5.99
N GLY A 372 8.06 -10.58 4.94
CA GLY A 372 8.58 -11.90 4.55
C GLY A 372 7.58 -12.78 3.78
N VAL A 373 6.42 -12.24 3.39
CA VAL A 373 5.32 -13.00 2.77
C VAL A 373 5.37 -12.93 1.25
N ALA A 374 5.47 -11.73 0.68
CA ALA A 374 5.64 -11.57 -0.77
C ALA A 374 7.12 -11.73 -1.19
N VAL A 375 7.34 -11.76 -2.50
CA VAL A 375 8.63 -11.63 -3.17
C VAL A 375 8.54 -10.50 -4.22
N LEU A 376 9.69 -9.98 -4.64
CA LEU A 376 9.80 -9.08 -5.79
C LEU A 376 9.55 -9.86 -7.09
N ASP A 377 8.87 -9.25 -8.05
CA ASP A 377 8.56 -9.85 -9.36
C ASP A 377 8.62 -8.76 -10.45
N SER A 378 8.45 -9.13 -11.72
CA SER A 378 8.39 -8.21 -12.85
C SER A 378 7.21 -8.58 -13.76
N PRO A 379 6.47 -7.59 -14.31
CA PRO A 379 5.31 -7.87 -15.15
C PRO A 379 5.72 -8.36 -16.54
N TYR A 380 5.35 -9.61 -16.88
CA TYR A 380 5.42 -10.10 -18.26
C TYR A 380 4.10 -9.73 -18.97
N LEU A 381 4.12 -8.70 -19.82
CA LEU A 381 2.90 -8.18 -20.45
C LEU A 381 2.36 -9.13 -21.53
N VAL A 382 1.11 -9.56 -21.36
CA VAL A 382 0.38 -10.54 -22.20
C VAL A 382 -0.94 -10.03 -22.75
#